data_AF-A0A9E6CD47-F1
#
_entry.id   AF-A0A9E6CD47-F1
#
_cell.length_a   1.000
_cell.length_b   1.000
_cell.length_c   1.000
_cell.angle_alpha   90.00
_cell.angle_beta   90.00
_cell.angle_gamma   90.00
#
_symmetry.space_group_name_H-M   'P 1'
#
loop_
_entity.id
_entity.type
_entity.pdbx_description
1 polymer ?
#
loop_
_entity_poly.entity_id
_entity_poly.type
_entity_poly.pdbx_seq_one_letter_code
_entity_poly.pdbx_strand_id
1 'polypeptide(L)'
;MRKPVVLLLVVLSLFVFALSAYASEIPEPYVQDGVSMMPLRLMAEANGAQVIWDASGAAVVIREVVTRPAVLDEFGAVVRPAETGVLAARFVPGSDVATINGVPVKMPLPAALNDDGRLYVPAQVTSVLFAD
;
A
#
# COMPACT_ATOMS: atom_id res chain seq x y z
N MET A 1 41.86 26.44 20.36
CA MET A 1 40.42 26.80 20.24
C MET A 1 39.69 26.10 19.06
N ARG A 2 40.10 24.88 18.63
CA ARG A 2 39.52 24.22 17.43
C ARG A 2 38.87 22.85 17.68
N LYS A 3 39.22 22.16 18.77
CA LYS A 3 38.69 20.83 19.10
C LYS A 3 37.16 20.75 19.26
N PRO A 4 36.46 21.70 19.92
CA PRO A 4 35.00 21.61 20.05
C PRO A 4 34.27 21.88 18.72
N VAL A 5 34.84 22.72 17.85
CA VAL A 5 34.28 23.00 16.51
C VAL A 5 34.43 21.79 15.59
N VAL A 6 35.59 21.11 15.62
CA VAL A 6 35.80 19.88 14.85
C VAL A 6 34.88 18.76 15.33
N LEU A 7 34.71 18.60 16.64
CA LEU A 7 33.77 17.62 17.20
C LEU A 7 32.33 17.92 16.78
N LEU A 8 31.91 19.20 16.84
CA LEU A 8 30.58 19.62 16.39
C LEU A 8 30.36 19.33 14.91
N LEU A 9 31.36 19.60 14.04
CA LEU A 9 31.26 19.32 12.62
C LEU A 9 31.21 17.82 12.30
N VAL A 10 31.93 16.99 13.05
CA VAL A 10 31.86 15.52 12.92
C VAL A 10 30.50 15.01 13.36
N VAL A 11 29.98 15.48 14.49
CA VAL A 11 28.64 15.10 14.97
C VAL A 11 27.57 15.58 13.99
N LEU A 12 27.67 16.80 13.48
CA LEU A 12 26.74 17.34 12.48
C LEU A 12 26.82 16.55 11.17
N SER A 13 28.01 16.15 10.73
CA SER A 13 28.19 15.32 9.53
C SER A 13 27.60 13.92 9.72
N LEU A 14 27.80 13.29 10.87
CA LEU A 14 27.18 12.01 11.20
C LEU A 14 25.66 12.12 11.30
N PHE A 15 25.15 13.23 11.84
CA PHE A 15 23.71 13.49 11.91
C PHE A 15 23.11 13.70 10.51
N VAL A 16 23.76 14.49 9.65
CA VAL A 16 23.33 14.68 8.25
C VAL A 16 23.38 13.36 7.47
N PHE A 17 24.42 12.56 7.66
CA PHE A 17 24.53 11.24 7.04
C PHE A 17 23.44 10.27 7.52
N ALA A 18 23.17 10.26 8.83
CA ALA A 18 22.07 9.48 9.39
C ALA A 18 20.73 9.95 8.83
N LEU A 19 20.47 11.26 8.75
CA LEU A 19 19.26 11.81 8.14
C LEU A 19 19.10 11.40 6.67
N SER A 20 20.20 11.41 5.91
CA SER A 20 20.21 10.97 4.50
C SER A 20 19.91 9.46 4.36
N ALA A 21 20.30 8.63 5.33
CA ALA A 21 20.00 7.21 5.31
C ALA A 21 18.50 6.90 5.55
N TYR A 22 17.76 7.85 6.13
CA TYR A 22 16.29 7.75 6.27
C TYR A 22 15.52 8.39 5.10
N ALA A 23 16.22 8.96 4.11
CA ALA A 23 15.60 9.89 3.16
C ALA A 23 14.86 9.25 1.96
N SER A 24 14.55 7.96 1.95
CA SER A 24 13.55 7.43 1.00
C SER A 24 12.86 6.17 1.53
N GLU A 25 11.78 6.37 2.28
CA GLU A 25 10.91 5.27 2.74
C GLU A 25 9.66 5.10 1.85
N ILE A 26 9.40 6.08 0.97
CA ILE A 26 8.26 6.06 0.05
C ILE A 26 8.70 5.37 -1.24
N PRO A 27 8.17 4.16 -1.55
CA PRO A 27 8.51 3.47 -2.78
C PRO A 27 7.99 4.25 -4.00
N GLU A 28 8.86 4.43 -4.98
CA GLU A 28 8.52 5.10 -6.23
C GLU A 28 7.82 4.13 -7.19
N PRO A 29 6.74 4.56 -7.88
CA PRO A 29 6.22 3.85 -9.03
C PRO A 29 7.25 3.77 -10.17
N TYR A 30 7.15 2.75 -11.01
CA TYR A 30 7.97 2.65 -12.23
C TYR A 30 7.12 2.20 -13.42
N VAL A 31 7.69 2.26 -14.62
CA VAL A 31 7.04 1.76 -15.84
C VAL A 31 7.82 0.55 -16.35
N GLN A 32 7.11 -0.54 -16.60
CA GLN A 32 7.64 -1.75 -17.23
C GLN A 32 6.77 -2.09 -18.43
N ASP A 33 7.37 -2.29 -19.61
CA ASP A 33 6.67 -2.63 -20.85
C ASP A 33 5.46 -1.72 -21.17
N GLY A 34 5.59 -0.42 -20.85
CA GLY A 34 4.53 0.58 -21.02
C GLY A 34 3.41 0.54 -19.98
N VAL A 35 3.50 -0.34 -18.98
CA VAL A 35 2.57 -0.47 -17.86
C VAL A 35 3.15 0.19 -16.62
N SER A 36 2.40 1.11 -16.01
CA SER A 36 2.77 1.69 -14.72
C SER A 36 2.61 0.66 -13.60
N MET A 37 3.67 0.42 -12.85
CA MET A 37 3.75 -0.49 -11.72
C MET A 37 3.72 0.31 -10.42
N MET A 38 2.71 0.06 -9.59
CA MET A 38 2.45 0.79 -8.36
C MET A 38 2.78 -0.05 -7.13
N PRO A 39 3.39 0.53 -6.09
CA PRO A 39 3.62 -0.17 -4.82
C PRO A 39 2.30 -0.50 -4.14
N LEU A 40 1.97 -1.80 -4.06
CA LEU A 40 0.66 -2.29 -3.62
C LEU A 40 0.29 -1.79 -2.22
N ARG A 41 1.24 -1.90 -1.28
CA ARG A 41 1.02 -1.51 0.12
C ARG A 41 0.72 -0.02 0.27
N LEU A 42 1.50 0.82 -0.41
CA LEU A 42 1.30 2.27 -0.37
C LEU A 42 -0.11 2.63 -0.89
N MET A 43 -0.51 2.05 -2.03
CA MET A 43 -1.83 2.28 -2.60
C MET A 43 -2.96 1.76 -1.71
N ALA A 44 -2.78 0.59 -1.08
CA ALA A 44 -3.76 0.00 -0.19
C ALA A 44 -3.96 0.84 1.09
N GLU A 45 -2.88 1.19 1.77
CA GLU A 45 -2.93 1.94 3.04
C GLU A 45 -3.46 3.36 2.82
N ALA A 46 -3.11 4.01 1.70
CA ALA A 46 -3.69 5.30 1.31
C ALA A 46 -5.22 5.26 1.13
N ASN A 47 -5.79 4.08 0.86
CA ASN A 47 -7.23 3.85 0.69
C ASN A 47 -7.90 3.18 1.90
N GLY A 48 -7.23 3.16 3.05
CA GLY A 48 -7.76 2.57 4.29
C GLY A 48 -7.81 1.04 4.30
N ALA A 49 -7.11 0.39 3.36
CA ALA A 49 -6.99 -1.06 3.32
C ALA A 49 -5.75 -1.54 4.10
N GLN A 50 -5.81 -2.78 4.56
CA GLN A 50 -4.67 -3.48 5.17
C GLN A 50 -4.07 -4.46 4.18
N VAL A 51 -2.74 -4.65 4.23
CA VAL A 51 -2.05 -5.67 3.44
C VAL A 51 -1.35 -6.67 4.36
N ILE A 52 -1.84 -7.90 4.34
CA ILE A 52 -1.26 -9.05 5.06
C ILE A 52 -0.59 -10.00 4.07
N TRP A 53 0.34 -10.82 4.54
CA TRP A 53 0.92 -11.90 3.74
C TRP A 53 0.37 -13.24 4.25
N ASP A 54 -0.13 -14.07 3.34
CA ASP A 54 -0.60 -15.41 3.68
C ASP A 54 0.57 -16.40 3.82
N ALA A 55 0.29 -17.61 4.33
CA ALA A 55 1.30 -18.65 4.53
C ALA A 55 1.94 -19.16 3.21
N SER A 56 1.34 -18.85 2.06
CA SER A 56 1.89 -19.18 0.74
C SER A 56 2.75 -18.07 0.15
N GLY A 57 2.95 -16.97 0.89
CA GLY A 57 3.72 -15.82 0.41
C GLY A 57 2.96 -14.93 -0.57
N ALA A 58 1.62 -14.97 -0.57
CA ALA A 58 0.81 -14.04 -1.35
C ALA A 58 0.37 -12.85 -0.49
N ALA A 59 0.32 -11.66 -1.10
CA ALA A 59 -0.22 -10.48 -0.45
C ALA A 59 -1.75 -10.51 -0.53
N VAL A 60 -2.42 -10.29 0.59
CA VAL A 60 -3.87 -10.16 0.70
C VAL A 60 -4.19 -8.75 1.17
N VAL A 61 -4.89 -8.01 0.32
CA VAL A 61 -5.43 -6.67 0.61
C VAL A 61 -6.84 -6.84 1.14
N ILE A 62 -7.14 -6.23 2.29
CA ILE A 62 -8.45 -6.28 2.94
C ILE A 62 -8.91 -4.86 3.23
N ARG A 63 -10.10 -4.50 2.75
CA ARG A 63 -10.73 -3.21 3.01
C ARG A 63 -12.16 -3.41 3.48
N GLU A 64 -12.53 -2.76 4.57
CA GLU A 64 -13.92 -2.65 4.98
C GLU A 64 -14.63 -1.60 4.09
N VAL A 65 -15.80 -1.95 3.58
CA VAL A 65 -16.58 -1.09 2.70
C VAL A 65 -17.97 -0.91 3.29
N VAL A 66 -18.43 0.33 3.46
CA VAL A 66 -19.80 0.59 3.89
C VAL A 66 -20.72 0.28 2.71
N THR A 67 -21.50 -0.80 2.82
CA THR A 67 -22.48 -1.20 1.80
C THR A 67 -23.83 -0.52 2.02
N ARG A 68 -24.11 -0.11 3.26
CA ARG A 68 -25.29 0.66 3.61
C ARG A 68 -24.96 1.68 4.69
N PRO A 69 -25.18 2.99 4.46
CA PRO A 69 -24.95 4.00 5.48
C PRO A 69 -25.83 3.80 6.71
N ALA A 70 -25.31 4.18 7.87
CA ALA A 70 -26.09 4.26 9.09
C ALA A 70 -27.23 5.28 8.92
N VAL A 71 -28.36 5.03 9.57
CA VAL A 71 -29.42 6.04 9.71
C VAL A 71 -29.42 6.57 11.11
N LEU A 72 -29.32 7.90 11.19
CA LEU A 72 -29.33 8.66 12.42
C LEU A 72 -30.68 9.37 12.56
N ASP A 73 -31.10 9.60 13.79
CA ASP A 73 -32.20 10.52 14.06
C ASP A 73 -31.72 11.99 14.00
N GLU A 74 -32.64 12.92 14.24
CA GLU A 74 -32.38 14.37 14.26
C GLU A 74 -31.39 14.81 15.37
N PHE A 75 -31.14 13.96 16.37
CA PHE A 75 -30.18 14.18 17.45
C PHE A 75 -28.85 13.44 17.22
N GLY A 76 -28.70 12.74 16.08
CA GLY A 76 -27.50 11.98 15.74
C GLY A 76 -27.42 10.61 16.40
N ALA A 77 -28.48 10.14 17.08
CA ALA A 77 -28.50 8.78 17.62
C ALA A 77 -28.71 7.75 16.52
N VAL A 78 -28.00 6.62 16.60
CA VAL A 78 -28.07 5.56 15.60
C VAL A 78 -29.42 4.85 15.69
N VAL A 79 -30.28 5.07 14.70
CA VAL A 79 -31.55 4.35 14.50
C VAL A 79 -31.30 3.01 13.82
N ARG A 80 -30.32 2.97 12.92
CA ARG A 80 -29.84 1.76 12.26
C ARG A 80 -28.34 1.86 12.02
N PRO A 81 -27.54 0.85 12.42
CA PRO A 81 -26.11 0.84 12.18
C PRO A 81 -25.79 0.76 10.68
N ALA A 82 -24.59 1.18 10.31
CA ALA A 82 -24.07 0.93 8.97
C ALA A 82 -23.92 -0.58 8.76
N GLU A 83 -24.22 -1.05 7.56
CA GLU A 83 -23.87 -2.41 7.13
C GLU A 83 -22.54 -2.30 6.39
N THR A 84 -21.59 -3.16 6.74
CA THR A 84 -20.27 -3.21 6.10
C THR A 84 -20.05 -4.55 5.41
N GLY A 85 -19.34 -4.48 4.29
CA GLY A 85 -18.81 -5.62 3.55
C GLY A 85 -17.28 -5.60 3.57
N VAL A 86 -16.68 -6.67 3.06
CA VAL A 86 -15.23 -6.79 2.92
C VAL A 86 -14.89 -6.89 1.44
N LEU A 87 -14.04 -5.98 0.98
CA LEU A 87 -13.33 -6.12 -0.28
C LEU A 87 -12.00 -6.81 0.01
N ALA A 88 -11.77 -7.96 -0.62
CA ALA A 88 -10.57 -8.76 -0.44
C ALA A 88 -9.90 -9.01 -1.79
N ALA A 89 -8.61 -8.72 -1.89
CA ALA A 89 -7.82 -9.01 -3.08
C ALA A 89 -6.57 -9.79 -2.74
N ARG A 90 -6.23 -10.79 -3.55
CA ARG A 90 -5.06 -11.64 -3.36
C ARG A 90 -4.14 -11.56 -4.57
N PHE A 91 -2.87 -11.28 -4.30
CA PHE A 91 -1.79 -11.14 -5.28
C PHE A 91 -0.67 -12.11 -4.96
N VAL A 92 -0.37 -13.00 -5.92
CA VAL A 92 0.78 -13.91 -5.81
C VAL A 92 1.96 -13.29 -6.56
N PRO A 93 3.13 -13.09 -5.92
CA PRO A 93 4.33 -12.66 -6.63
C PRO A 93 4.62 -13.56 -7.85
N GLY A 94 4.92 -12.94 -9.00
CA GLY A 94 5.16 -13.62 -10.27
C GLY A 94 3.89 -14.06 -11.03
N SER A 95 2.70 -13.89 -10.46
CA SER A 95 1.43 -14.19 -11.14
C SER A 95 0.86 -12.95 -11.83
N ASP A 96 0.37 -13.12 -13.06
CA ASP A 96 -0.42 -12.13 -13.79
C ASP A 96 -1.94 -12.31 -13.58
N VAL A 97 -2.33 -13.12 -12.60
CA VAL A 97 -3.71 -13.27 -12.13
C VAL A 97 -3.78 -12.90 -10.66
N ALA A 98 -4.64 -11.94 -10.35
CA ALA A 98 -5.08 -11.63 -8.99
C ALA A 98 -6.45 -12.23 -8.74
N THR A 99 -6.86 -12.37 -7.48
CA THR A 99 -8.23 -12.73 -7.11
C THR A 99 -8.86 -11.56 -6.38
N ILE A 100 -9.98 -11.03 -6.86
CA ILE A 100 -10.71 -9.91 -6.24
C ILE A 100 -12.09 -10.42 -5.87
N ASN A 101 -12.42 -10.42 -4.57
CA ASN A 101 -13.67 -10.95 -4.02
C ASN A 101 -13.96 -12.39 -4.49
N GLY A 102 -12.91 -13.22 -4.57
CA GLY A 102 -12.99 -14.59 -5.08
C GLY A 102 -12.99 -14.72 -6.61
N VAL A 103 -13.09 -13.62 -7.36
CA VAL A 103 -13.10 -13.62 -8.82
C VAL A 103 -11.68 -13.47 -9.38
N PRO A 104 -11.21 -14.36 -10.27
CA PRO A 104 -9.92 -14.19 -10.92
C PRO A 104 -9.94 -13.01 -11.89
N VAL A 105 -8.92 -12.15 -11.80
CA VAL A 105 -8.74 -10.95 -12.65
C VAL A 105 -7.37 -11.03 -13.30
N LYS A 106 -7.36 -11.04 -14.64
CA LYS A 106 -6.14 -11.02 -15.44
C LYS A 106 -5.53 -9.62 -15.41
N MET A 107 -4.24 -9.55 -15.08
CA MET A 107 -3.43 -8.35 -15.10
C MET A 107 -2.56 -8.33 -16.37
N PRO A 108 -2.19 -7.14 -16.88
CA PRO A 108 -1.35 -7.03 -18.07
C PRO A 108 0.11 -7.39 -17.81
N LEU A 109 0.58 -7.27 -16.57
CA LEU A 109 1.87 -7.77 -16.12
C LEU A 109 1.73 -8.50 -14.78
N PRO A 110 2.67 -9.41 -14.46
CA PRO A 110 2.70 -10.07 -13.16
C PRO A 110 2.87 -9.10 -11.99
N ALA A 111 2.38 -9.49 -10.81
CA ALA A 111 2.77 -8.83 -9.56
C ALA A 111 4.27 -9.05 -9.32
N ALA A 112 5.04 -7.98 -9.22
CA ALA A 112 6.50 -8.03 -9.11
C ALA A 112 6.94 -7.79 -7.67
N LEU A 113 7.64 -8.76 -7.07
CA LEU A 113 8.34 -8.54 -5.81
C LEU A 113 9.75 -8.06 -6.16
N ASN A 114 10.02 -6.79 -5.90
CA ASN A 114 11.29 -6.15 -6.27
C ASN A 114 12.37 -6.41 -5.20
N ASP A 115 13.62 -6.07 -5.52
CA ASP A 115 14.79 -6.23 -4.63
C ASP A 115 14.68 -5.41 -3.32
N ASP A 116 13.82 -4.40 -3.30
CA ASP A 116 13.47 -3.61 -2.11
C ASP A 116 12.51 -4.33 -1.15
N GLY A 117 12.10 -5.56 -1.49
CA GLY A 117 11.17 -6.37 -0.72
C GLY A 117 9.71 -5.93 -0.82
N ARG A 118 9.37 -5.06 -1.78
CA ARG A 118 8.02 -4.53 -1.95
C ARG A 118 7.32 -5.15 -3.14
N LEU A 119 6.02 -5.38 -2.99
CA LEU A 119 5.17 -5.89 -4.06
C LEU A 119 4.61 -4.74 -4.89
N TYR A 120 4.87 -4.81 -6.18
CA TYR A 120 4.37 -3.90 -7.19
C TYR A 120 3.34 -4.59 -8.07
N VAL A 121 2.29 -3.86 -8.45
CA VAL A 121 1.21 -4.38 -9.30
C VAL A 121 0.87 -3.35 -10.39
N PRO A 122 0.33 -3.78 -11.54
CA PRO A 122 -0.14 -2.85 -12.57
C PRO A 122 -1.14 -1.84 -12.02
N ALA A 123 -0.96 -0.55 -12.31
CA ALA A 123 -1.82 0.53 -11.80
C ALA A 123 -3.31 0.30 -12.11
N GLN A 124 -3.62 -0.34 -13.24
CA GLN A 124 -5.00 -0.68 -13.63
C GLN A 124 -5.71 -1.58 -12.61
N VAL A 125 -4.99 -2.47 -11.91
CA VAL A 125 -5.62 -3.32 -10.89
C VAL A 125 -5.86 -2.53 -9.61
N THR A 126 -4.97 -1.59 -9.26
CA THR A 126 -5.17 -0.72 -8.09
C THR A 126 -6.36 0.22 -8.29
N SER A 127 -6.57 0.73 -9.51
CA SER A 127 -7.78 1.53 -9.79
C SER A 127 -9.06 0.72 -9.69
N VAL A 128 -9.04 -0.58 -10.01
CA VAL A 128 -10.22 -1.45 -9.83
C VAL A 128 -10.49 -1.73 -8.36
N LEU A 129 -9.44 -1.87 -7.54
CA LEU A 129 -9.59 -2.14 -6.10
C LEU A 129 -10.04 -0.95 -5.28
N PHE A 130 -9.69 0.26 -5.72
CA PHE A 130 -9.84 1.49 -4.96
C PHE A 130 -10.67 2.55 -5.69
N ALA A 131 -11.41 2.18 -6.74
CA ALA A 131 -12.44 3.06 -7.31
C ALA A 131 -13.65 3.09 -6.37
N ASP A 132 -14.04 4.29 -5.95
CA ASP A 132 -15.30 4.54 -5.23
C ASP A 132 -16.51 4.53 -6.18
#